data_AF-A0A2G9U7L5-F1
#
_entry.id   AF-A0A2G9U7L5-F1
#
_cell.length_a   1.000
_cell.length_b   1.000
_cell.length_c   1.000
_cell.angle_alpha   90.00
_cell.angle_beta   90.00
_cell.angle_gamma   90.00
#
_symmetry.space_group_name_H-M   'P 1'
#
loop_
_entity.id
_entity.type
_entity.pdbx_description
1 polymer ?
#
loop_
_entity_poly.entity_id
_entity_poly.type
_entity_poly.pdbx_seq_one_letter_code
_entity_poly.pdbx_strand_id
1 'polypeptide(L)'
;MADTPPLEGRVVVCPYNLNHRVEPALFHDHLRECRLRYCRQNGPNLRLVRCRVNSRHFLPEVEIAFHEKQCEDPIYRQIVEELKTEPVPVKIPSSDSSDNDDRTGNDSDTSVSSGDTEYSTSKDELLRRILEGTETE
;
A
#
# COMPACT_ATOMS: atom_id res chain seq x y z
N MET A 1 10.83 -42.64 -1.01
CA MET A 1 9.82 -42.19 -1.98
C MET A 1 8.67 -41.67 -1.15
N ALA A 2 8.50 -40.35 -1.05
CA ALA A 2 7.48 -39.76 -0.20
C ALA A 2 6.13 -39.87 -0.91
N ASP A 3 5.30 -40.78 -0.42
CA ASP A 3 3.91 -40.97 -0.82
C ASP A 3 3.15 -39.69 -0.43
N THR A 4 3.01 -38.77 -1.38
CA THR A 4 2.22 -37.56 -1.19
C THR A 4 0.78 -37.96 -1.50
N PRO A 5 -0.16 -37.87 -0.55
CA PRO A 5 -1.53 -38.30 -0.80
C PRO A 5 -2.09 -37.53 -2.00
N PRO A 6 -2.81 -38.18 -2.93
CA PRO A 6 -3.40 -37.50 -4.07
C PRO A 6 -4.24 -36.33 -3.57
N LEU A 7 -3.92 -35.11 -4.00
CA LEU A 7 -4.74 -33.91 -3.77
C LEU A 7 -6.02 -33.95 -4.62
N GLU A 8 -6.54 -35.14 -4.89
CA GLU A 8 -7.69 -35.40 -5.76
C GLU A 8 -8.94 -34.83 -5.07
N GLY A 9 -9.46 -33.72 -5.60
CA GLY A 9 -10.76 -33.16 -5.20
C GLY A 9 -10.74 -31.88 -4.37
N ARG A 10 -9.59 -31.28 -4.05
CA ARG A 10 -9.58 -29.90 -3.52
C ARG A 10 -9.82 -28.93 -4.66
N VAL A 11 -10.97 -28.25 -4.66
CA VAL A 11 -11.29 -27.17 -5.60
C VAL A 11 -11.21 -25.80 -4.92
N VAL A 12 -10.75 -24.80 -5.65
CA VAL A 12 -10.72 -23.38 -5.24
C VAL A 12 -11.90 -22.66 -5.88
N VAL A 13 -12.57 -21.81 -5.10
CA VAL A 13 -13.67 -20.98 -5.59
C VAL A 13 -13.11 -19.69 -6.17
N CYS A 14 -13.54 -19.32 -7.38
CA CYS A 14 -13.07 -18.09 -8.03
C CYS A 14 -13.62 -16.84 -7.32
N PRO A 15 -12.76 -15.83 -7.04
CA PRO A 15 -13.20 -14.58 -6.41
C PRO A 15 -14.17 -13.78 -7.30
N TYR A 16 -14.05 -13.88 -8.63
CA TYR A 16 -14.89 -13.15 -9.58
C TYR A 16 -16.26 -13.80 -9.83
N ASN A 17 -16.40 -15.10 -9.56
CA ASN A 17 -17.66 -15.82 -9.74
C ASN A 17 -17.71 -17.04 -8.81
N LEU A 18 -18.57 -16.97 -7.79
CA LEU A 18 -18.71 -18.00 -6.76
C LEU A 18 -19.19 -19.36 -7.31
N ASN A 19 -19.74 -19.40 -8.52
CA ASN A 19 -20.14 -20.63 -9.19
C ASN A 19 -18.95 -21.38 -9.82
N HIS A 20 -17.82 -20.73 -10.02
CA HIS A 20 -16.64 -21.39 -10.59
C HIS A 20 -15.88 -22.12 -9.48
N ARG A 21 -15.74 -23.44 -9.65
CA ARG A 21 -14.91 -24.33 -8.85
C ARG A 21 -13.79 -24.85 -9.75
N VAL A 22 -12.55 -24.58 -9.36
CA VAL A 22 -11.39 -24.79 -10.24
C VAL A 22 -10.32 -25.57 -9.49
N GLU A 23 -9.64 -26.47 -10.19
CA GLU A 23 -8.51 -27.19 -9.63
C GLU A 23 -7.34 -26.22 -9.32
N PRO A 24 -6.66 -26.37 -8.17
CA PRO A 24 -5.53 -25.51 -7.78
C PRO A 24 -4.47 -25.34 -8.87
N ALA A 25 -4.18 -26.42 -9.61
CA ALA A 25 -3.20 -26.42 -10.70
C ALA A 25 -3.58 -25.48 -11.86
N LEU A 26 -4.87 -25.30 -12.12
CA LEU A 26 -5.41 -24.48 -13.21
C LEU A 26 -5.90 -23.11 -12.74
N PHE A 27 -5.90 -22.87 -11.42
CA PHE A 27 -6.52 -21.69 -10.84
C PHE A 27 -5.88 -20.38 -11.30
N HIS A 28 -4.56 -20.36 -11.50
CA HIS A 28 -3.84 -19.17 -11.94
C HIS A 28 -4.30 -18.71 -13.34
N ASP A 29 -4.41 -19.64 -14.28
CA ASP A 29 -4.85 -19.33 -15.64
C ASP A 29 -6.33 -18.96 -15.67
N HIS A 30 -7.16 -19.66 -14.91
CA HIS A 30 -8.57 -19.31 -14.72
C HIS A 30 -8.74 -17.88 -14.16
N LEU A 31 -7.94 -17.50 -13.17
CA LEU A 31 -8.00 -16.20 -12.53
C LEU A 31 -7.70 -15.07 -13.53
N ARG A 32 -6.71 -15.27 -14.42
CA ARG A 32 -6.37 -14.31 -15.48
C ARG A 32 -7.55 -14.05 -16.40
N GLU A 33 -8.23 -15.11 -16.86
CA GLU A 33 -9.38 -15.00 -17.75
C GLU A 33 -10.58 -14.33 -17.07
N CYS A 34 -10.89 -14.75 -15.83
CA CYS A 34 -12.00 -14.18 -15.07
C CYS A 34 -11.76 -12.71 -14.72
N ARG A 35 -10.53 -12.34 -14.34
CA ARG A 35 -10.13 -10.95 -14.12
C ARG A 35 -10.35 -10.13 -15.38
N LEU A 36 -9.87 -10.60 -16.54
CA LEU A 36 -10.02 -9.88 -17.80
C LEU A 36 -11.50 -9.67 -18.15
N ARG A 37 -12.32 -10.70 -17.98
CA ARG A 37 -13.77 -10.64 -18.21
C ARG A 37 -14.44 -9.63 -17.29
N TYR A 38 -14.11 -9.66 -16.00
CA TYR A 38 -14.63 -8.73 -15.00
C TYR A 38 -14.25 -7.28 -15.31
N CYS A 39 -13.00 -7.02 -15.68
CA CYS A 39 -12.54 -5.68 -16.05
C CYS A 39 -13.26 -5.14 -17.30
N ARG A 40 -13.51 -6.00 -18.30
CA ARG A 40 -14.26 -5.62 -19.51
C ARG A 40 -15.72 -5.29 -19.22
N GLN A 41 -16.36 -6.06 -18.34
CA GLN A 41 -17.78 -5.86 -17.99
C GLN A 41 -17.99 -4.63 -17.11
N ASN A 42 -17.06 -4.38 -16.18
CA ASN A 42 -17.20 -3.32 -15.18
C ASN A 42 -16.43 -2.05 -15.50
N GLY A 43 -15.77 -1.94 -16.65
CA GLY A 43 -14.85 -0.85 -17.04
C GLY A 43 -15.06 0.52 -16.34
N PRO A 44 -16.19 1.21 -16.55
CA PRO A 44 -16.42 2.53 -15.95
C PRO A 44 -16.61 2.51 -14.43
N ASN A 45 -17.03 1.39 -13.85
CA ASN A 45 -17.27 1.19 -12.42
C ASN A 45 -16.18 0.33 -11.74
N LEU A 46 -15.06 0.07 -12.44
CA LEU A 46 -14.02 -0.81 -11.94
C LEU A 46 -13.25 -0.12 -10.81
N ARG A 47 -13.40 -0.63 -9.60
CA ARG A 47 -12.63 -0.18 -8.45
C ARG A 47 -11.34 -0.99 -8.32
N LEU A 48 -10.21 -0.31 -8.54
CA LEU A 48 -8.89 -0.84 -8.24
C LEU A 48 -8.47 -0.40 -6.83
N VAL A 49 -7.93 -1.34 -6.06
CA VAL A 49 -7.42 -1.11 -4.71
C VAL A 49 -5.95 -1.47 -4.64
N ARG A 50 -5.22 -0.76 -3.79
CA ARG A 50 -3.80 -1.00 -3.54
C ARG A 50 -3.63 -2.12 -2.51
N CYS A 51 -2.76 -3.08 -2.80
CA CYS A 51 -2.42 -4.16 -1.87
C CYS A 51 -1.66 -3.64 -0.65
N ARG A 52 -2.01 -4.14 0.55
CA ARG A 52 -1.37 -3.76 1.81
C ARG A 52 0.00 -4.42 2.01
N VAL A 53 0.20 -5.58 1.41
CA VAL A 53 1.45 -6.36 1.50
C VAL A 53 2.52 -5.76 0.59
N ASN A 54 2.21 -5.59 -0.69
CA ASN A 54 3.11 -4.99 -1.67
C ASN A 54 2.43 -3.81 -2.36
N SER A 55 2.91 -2.62 -2.03
CA SER A 55 2.30 -1.36 -2.45
C SER A 55 2.40 -1.07 -3.96
N ARG A 56 3.14 -1.88 -4.73
CA ARG A 56 3.20 -1.80 -6.21
C ARG A 56 2.03 -2.49 -6.90
N HIS A 57 1.27 -3.32 -6.17
CA HIS A 57 0.16 -4.07 -6.74
C HIS A 57 -1.16 -3.30 -6.63
N PHE A 58 -1.80 -3.09 -7.80
CA PHE A 58 -3.16 -2.59 -7.93
C PHE A 58 -4.03 -3.66 -8.57
N LEU A 59 -5.06 -4.12 -7.86
CA LEU A 59 -5.95 -5.19 -8.31
C LEU A 59 -7.42 -4.77 -8.13
N PRO A 60 -8.36 -5.42 -8.84
CA PRO A 60 -9.78 -5.25 -8.55
C PRO A 60 -10.10 -5.57 -7.08
N GLU A 61 -10.97 -4.78 -6.47
CA GLU A 61 -11.35 -4.92 -5.05
C GLU A 61 -11.83 -6.34 -4.70
N VAL A 62 -12.56 -6.99 -5.60
CA VAL A 62 -13.03 -8.37 -5.44
C VAL A 62 -11.91 -9.40 -5.26
N GLU A 63 -10.71 -9.12 -5.76
CA GLU A 63 -9.58 -10.04 -5.70
C GLU A 63 -8.67 -9.78 -4.49
N ILE A 64 -8.76 -8.61 -3.83
CA ILE A 64 -7.74 -8.17 -2.86
C ILE A 64 -7.59 -9.12 -1.68
N ALA A 65 -8.70 -9.60 -1.13
CA ALA A 65 -8.72 -10.53 0.01
C ALA A 65 -8.13 -11.90 -0.34
N PHE A 66 -8.16 -12.29 -1.62
CA PHE A 66 -7.51 -13.49 -2.10
C PHE A 66 -6.02 -13.24 -2.32
N HIS A 67 -5.69 -12.17 -3.05
CA HIS A 67 -4.32 -11.77 -3.39
C HIS A 67 -3.45 -11.59 -2.15
N GLU A 68 -3.92 -10.90 -1.11
CA GLU A 68 -3.13 -10.63 0.10
C GLU A 68 -2.70 -11.90 0.86
N LYS A 69 -3.40 -13.02 0.69
CA LYS A 69 -3.03 -14.32 1.30
C LYS A 69 -1.84 -14.99 0.61
N GLN A 70 -1.63 -14.68 -0.68
CA GLN A 70 -0.60 -15.28 -1.52
C GLN A 70 0.42 -14.25 -2.00
N CYS A 71 0.27 -12.98 -1.61
CA CYS A 71 1.16 -11.91 -2.01
C CYS A 71 2.51 -12.11 -1.32
N GLU A 72 3.52 -12.42 -2.10
CA GLU A 72 4.89 -12.55 -1.60
C GLU A 72 5.55 -11.17 -1.57
N ASP A 73 5.84 -10.67 -0.37
CA ASP A 73 6.74 -9.54 -0.16
C ASP A 73 7.72 -9.89 0.98
N PRO A 74 9.02 -10.09 0.67
CA PRO A 74 9.99 -10.53 1.65
C PRO A 74 10.19 -9.51 2.78
N ILE A 75 10.10 -8.21 2.47
CA ILE A 75 10.25 -7.13 3.45
C ILE A 75 9.04 -7.10 4.38
N TYR A 76 7.82 -7.20 3.82
CA TYR A 76 6.60 -7.25 4.62
C TYR A 76 6.61 -8.44 5.59
N ARG A 77 7.02 -9.64 5.13
CA ARG A 77 7.12 -10.80 6.02
C ARG A 77 8.12 -10.58 7.15
N GLN A 78 9.29 -10.02 6.85
CA GLN A 78 10.30 -9.72 7.86
C GLN A 78 9.76 -8.74 8.93
N ILE A 79 9.12 -7.65 8.51
CA ILE A 79 8.51 -6.68 9.43
C ILE A 79 7.45 -7.36 10.31
N VAL A 80 6.58 -8.18 9.73
CA VAL A 80 5.54 -8.92 10.48
C VAL A 80 6.15 -9.91 11.47
N GLU A 81 7.28 -10.54 11.15
CA GLU A 81 8.00 -11.42 12.07
C GLU A 81 8.66 -10.63 13.21
N GLU A 82 9.31 -9.51 12.92
CA GLU A 82 9.89 -8.63 13.93
C GLU A 82 8.82 -8.05 14.87
N LEU A 83 7.63 -7.71 14.36
CA LEU A 83 6.50 -7.23 15.17
C LEU A 83 5.90 -8.29 16.10
N LYS A 84 6.17 -9.59 15.90
CA LYS A 84 5.74 -10.65 16.83
C LYS A 84 6.61 -10.70 18.10
N THR A 85 7.72 -9.97 18.13
CA THR A 85 8.57 -9.91 19.31
C THR A 85 7.86 -9.22 20.47
N GLU A 86 8.22 -9.57 21.70
CA GLU A 86 7.60 -8.97 22.89
C GLU A 86 7.81 -7.45 22.91
N PRO A 87 6.79 -6.67 23.31
CA PRO A 87 6.90 -5.22 23.35
C PRO A 87 8.02 -4.80 24.29
N VAL A 88 8.96 -4.00 23.78
CA VAL A 88 10.06 -3.45 24.58
C VAL A 88 9.48 -2.56 25.69
N PRO A 89 9.80 -2.80 26.97
CA PRO A 89 9.30 -1.95 28.05
C PRO A 89 9.93 -0.57 27.93
N VAL A 90 9.14 0.40 27.46
CA VAL A 90 9.54 1.81 27.39
C VAL A 90 9.28 2.44 28.75
N LYS A 91 10.33 2.99 29.37
CA LYS A 91 10.17 3.83 30.57
C LYS A 91 9.54 5.14 30.12
N ILE A 92 8.24 5.27 30.33
CA ILE A 92 7.51 6.52 30.05
C ILE A 92 7.87 7.47 31.21
N PRO A 93 8.59 8.59 30.97
CA PRO A 93 8.77 9.58 32.00
C PRO A 93 7.38 10.14 32.35
N SER A 94 6.99 10.03 33.62
CA SER A 94 5.76 10.64 34.12
C SER A 94 5.87 12.15 33.93
N SER A 95 5.07 12.70 33.02
CA SER A 95 4.83 14.15 32.93
C SER A 95 3.96 14.57 34.10
N ASP A 96 4.57 14.71 35.28
CA ASP A 96 3.96 15.41 36.41
C ASP A 96 4.29 16.90 36.26
N SER A 97 3.48 17.59 35.45
CA SER A 97 3.55 19.04 35.29
C SER A 97 2.92 19.70 36.51
N SER A 98 3.66 19.77 37.61
CA SER A 98 3.36 20.71 38.69
C SER A 98 3.99 22.05 38.36
N ASP A 99 3.36 22.80 37.45
CA ASP A 99 3.68 24.19 37.19
C ASP A 99 3.08 25.05 38.31
N ASN A 100 3.91 25.43 39.29
CA ASN A 100 3.61 26.58 40.14
C ASN A 100 3.93 27.84 39.31
N ASP A 101 2.92 28.69 39.13
CA ASP A 101 3.05 29.99 38.46
C ASP A 101 4.14 30.84 39.13
N ASP A 102 5.21 31.15 38.38
CA ASP A 102 5.92 32.41 38.58
C ASP A 102 6.32 33.00 37.23
N ARG A 103 5.52 33.95 36.78
CA ARG A 103 5.71 34.66 35.51
C ARG A 103 6.75 35.75 35.69
N THR A 104 8.01 35.43 35.42
CA THR A 104 9.01 36.41 34.97
C THR A 104 9.26 36.20 33.49
N GLY A 105 8.66 37.08 32.69
CA GLY A 105 8.78 37.08 31.24
C GLY A 105 10.23 37.28 30.79
N ASN A 106 10.70 36.36 29.98
CA ASN A 106 11.81 36.59 29.07
C ASN A 106 11.44 35.94 27.74
N ASP A 107 10.83 36.73 26.87
CA ASP A 107 10.41 36.35 25.53
C ASP A 107 11.67 35.96 24.72
N SER A 108 11.99 34.68 24.74
CA SER A 108 13.04 34.13 23.87
C SER A 108 12.37 33.72 22.58
N ASP A 109 12.33 34.65 21.63
CA ASP A 109 11.93 34.41 20.25
C ASP A 109 12.78 33.27 19.68
N THR A 110 12.22 32.06 19.61
CA THR A 110 12.81 31.00 18.79
C THR A 110 12.44 31.30 17.35
N SER A 111 13.23 32.17 16.72
CA SER A 111 13.13 32.47 15.30
C SER A 111 13.36 31.19 14.50
N VAL A 112 12.30 30.63 13.94
CA VAL A 112 12.41 29.56 12.94
C VAL A 112 13.00 30.18 11.67
N SER A 113 14.30 29.95 11.44
CA SER A 113 14.92 30.31 10.18
C SER A 113 14.31 29.43 9.09
N SER A 114 13.43 30.03 8.29
CA SER A 114 12.94 29.44 7.06
C SER A 114 14.14 29.40 6.12
N GLY A 115 14.85 28.27 6.11
CA GLY A 115 15.90 28.05 5.14
C GLY A 115 15.27 28.09 3.76
N ASP A 116 15.58 29.14 3.00
CA ASP A 116 15.31 29.24 1.58
C ASP A 116 16.03 28.08 0.90
N THR A 117 15.36 26.94 0.74
CA THR A 117 15.81 25.93 -0.20
C THR A 117 15.61 26.53 -1.57
N GLU A 118 16.71 26.86 -2.25
CA GLU A 118 16.72 27.24 -3.66
C GLU A 118 16.05 26.12 -4.46
N TYR A 119 14.75 26.25 -4.63
CA TYR A 119 13.94 25.35 -5.42
C TYR A 119 14.48 25.44 -6.84
N SER A 120 15.01 24.30 -7.28
CA SER A 120 15.69 24.17 -8.55
C SER A 120 14.87 24.80 -9.68
N THR A 121 15.40 25.89 -10.25
CA THR A 121 14.84 26.68 -11.35
C THR A 121 14.44 25.85 -12.58
N SER A 122 14.89 24.59 -12.65
CA SER A 122 14.49 23.61 -13.64
C SER A 122 12.98 23.34 -13.67
N LYS A 123 12.29 23.36 -12.51
CA LYS A 123 10.84 23.11 -12.48
C LYS A 123 10.03 24.34 -12.92
N ASP A 124 10.54 25.55 -12.69
CA ASP A 124 9.88 26.79 -13.12
C ASP A 124 10.02 27.03 -14.64
N GLU A 125 11.15 26.65 -15.25
CA GLU A 125 11.32 26.73 -16.71
C GLU A 125 10.40 25.75 -17.45
N LEU A 126 10.20 24.54 -16.91
CA LEU A 126 9.31 23.54 -17.47
C LEU A 126 7.85 23.98 -17.37
N LEU A 127 7.46 24.62 -16.26
CA LEU A 127 6.13 25.21 -16.09
C LEU A 127 5.90 26.38 -17.06
N ARG A 128 6.91 27.22 -17.33
CA ARG A 128 6.81 28.28 -18.35
C ARG A 128 6.57 27.72 -19.75
N ARG A 129 7.32 26.69 -20.16
CA ARG A 129 7.13 26.04 -21.47
C ARG A 129 5.75 25.39 -21.63
N ILE A 130 5.16 24.89 -20.54
CA ILE A 130 3.81 24.30 -20.57
C ILE A 130 2.74 25.40 -20.70
N LEU A 131 2.93 26.55 -20.03
CA LEU A 131 1.98 27.65 -20.01
C LEU A 131 2.04 28.53 -21.27
N GLU A 132 3.22 28.67 -21.88
CA GLU A 132 3.39 29.55 -23.05
C GLU A 132 2.85 28.97 -24.36
N GLY A 133 2.46 27.69 -24.40
CA GLY A 133 1.75 27.13 -25.55
C GLY A 133 2.59 27.06 -26.83
N THR A 134 2.57 25.91 -27.48
CA THR A 134 3.11 25.78 -28.83
C THR A 134 2.18 26.50 -29.81
N GLU A 135 2.40 27.79 -30.03
CA GLU A 135 1.95 28.47 -31.25
C GLU A 135 2.93 28.10 -32.36
N THR A 136 2.69 26.97 -33.00
CA THR A 136 3.31 26.64 -34.29
C THR A 136 2.31 26.96 -35.39
N GLU A 137 2.54 28.06 -36.11
CA GLU A 137 2.08 28.22 -37.50
C GLU A 137 2.89 27.33 -38.45
#